data_AF-A0A2X0KBL9-F1
#
_entry.id   AF-A0A2X0KBL9-F1
#
_cell.length_a   1.000
_cell.length_b   1.000
_cell.length_c   1.000
_cell.angle_alpha   90.00
_cell.angle_beta   90.00
_cell.angle_gamma   90.00
#
_symmetry.space_group_name_H-M   'P 1'
#
loop_
_entity.id
_entity.type
_entity.pdbx_description
1 polymer ?
#
loop_
_entity_poly.entity_id
_entity_poly.type
_entity_poly.pdbx_seq_one_letter_code
_entity_poly.pdbx_strand_id
1 'polypeptide(L)'
;MYIANGATVPAARAPLQRLKPAQHSCPLPDSTMALPPQFATHRIGSPSAAHTLELYLDLICPFSQKQLKGVRDHLIPRIEAGELPLQIILRQVPQPW
;
A
#
# COMPACT_ATOMS: atom_id res chain seq x y z
N MET A 1 33.91 -8.87 -63.93
CA MET A 1 32.70 -9.66 -63.58
C MET A 1 32.04 -8.94 -62.41
N TYR A 2 30.81 -8.45 -62.60
CA TYR A 2 29.90 -7.70 -61.69
C TYR A 2 30.41 -6.34 -61.16
N ILE A 3 30.07 -5.20 -61.79
CA ILE A 3 28.81 -4.42 -61.80
C ILE A 3 28.53 -3.72 -60.45
N ALA A 4 28.60 -2.39 -60.49
CA ALA A 4 28.18 -1.43 -59.49
C ALA A 4 26.67 -1.52 -59.18
N ASN A 5 26.26 -1.10 -57.98
CA ASN A 5 25.28 -0.01 -57.82
C ASN A 5 25.05 0.29 -56.34
N GLY A 6 25.31 1.53 -55.97
CA GLY A 6 24.82 2.10 -54.73
C GLY A 6 23.31 2.29 -54.79
N ALA A 7 22.65 2.04 -53.67
CA ALA A 7 21.38 2.67 -53.31
C ALA A 7 21.18 2.52 -51.80
N THR A 8 21.48 3.60 -51.10
CA THR A 8 21.05 3.87 -49.72
C THR A 8 19.52 3.89 -49.73
N VAL A 9 18.87 2.89 -49.11
CA VAL A 9 17.42 2.89 -48.88
C VAL A 9 17.18 3.10 -47.38
N PRO A 10 16.50 4.20 -46.97
CA PRO A 10 16.10 4.40 -45.59
C PRO A 10 14.77 3.69 -45.38
N ALA A 11 14.66 2.87 -44.33
CA ALA A 11 13.37 2.35 -43.92
C ALA A 11 13.34 2.26 -42.39
N ALA A 12 12.84 3.36 -41.82
CA ALA A 12 12.41 3.52 -40.45
C ALA A 12 11.88 2.21 -39.86
N ARG A 13 12.59 1.70 -38.86
CA ARG A 13 12.11 0.62 -37.99
C ARG A 13 11.00 1.23 -37.13
N ALA A 14 9.76 1.03 -37.56
CA ALA A 14 8.57 1.41 -36.81
C ALA A 14 8.71 0.97 -35.35
N PRO A 15 8.35 1.82 -34.36
CA PRO A 15 8.32 1.39 -32.98
C PRO A 15 7.32 0.24 -32.88
N LEU A 16 7.74 -0.86 -32.26
CA LEU A 16 6.83 -1.90 -31.78
C LEU A 16 5.78 -1.20 -30.92
N GLN A 17 4.61 -0.95 -31.52
CA GLN A 17 3.48 -0.44 -30.79
C GLN A 17 3.16 -1.49 -29.73
N ARG A 18 3.43 -1.12 -28.49
CA ARG A 18 3.01 -1.84 -27.29
C ARG A 18 1.52 -2.15 -27.46
N LEU A 19 1.21 -3.41 -27.77
CA LEU A 19 -0.17 -3.87 -27.80
C LEU A 19 -0.76 -3.58 -26.42
N LYS A 20 -1.71 -2.65 -26.40
CA LYS A 20 -2.51 -2.29 -25.24
C LYS A 20 -3.12 -3.60 -24.73
N PRO A 21 -2.91 -4.01 -23.47
CA PRO A 21 -3.56 -5.22 -22.97
C PRO A 21 -5.06 -5.00 -23.13
N ALA A 22 -5.72 -5.90 -23.86
CA ALA A 22 -7.16 -5.94 -23.96
C ALA A 22 -7.69 -6.04 -22.53
N GLN A 23 -8.34 -4.97 -22.08
CA GLN A 23 -9.08 -4.97 -20.83
C GLN A 23 -10.28 -5.91 -21.03
N HIS A 24 -10.04 -7.20 -20.87
CA HIS A 24 -11.11 -8.15 -20.57
C HIS A 24 -11.61 -7.75 -19.18
N SER A 25 -12.68 -6.96 -19.18
CA SER A 25 -13.46 -6.66 -17.99
C SER A 25 -14.15 -7.95 -17.55
N CYS A 26 -13.44 -8.77 -16.77
CA CYS A 26 -14.13 -9.60 -15.80
C CYS A 26 -14.95 -8.64 -14.93
N PRO A 27 -16.28 -8.80 -14.83
CA PRO A 27 -17.06 -8.02 -13.89
C PRO A 27 -16.52 -8.36 -12.51
N LEU A 28 -15.81 -7.43 -11.89
CA LEU A 28 -15.45 -7.56 -10.48
C LEU A 28 -16.78 -7.63 -9.71
N PRO A 29 -16.92 -8.54 -8.74
CA PRO A 29 -18.06 -8.50 -7.85
C PRO A 29 -18.16 -7.09 -7.28
N ASP A 30 -19.39 -6.59 -7.23
CA ASP A 30 -19.75 -5.24 -6.81
C ASP A 30 -18.87 -4.81 -5.64
N SER A 31 -18.19 -3.67 -5.82
CA SER A 31 -17.14 -3.14 -4.95
C SER A 31 -17.69 -2.62 -3.60
N THR A 32 -18.81 -3.18 -3.14
CA THR A 32 -19.75 -2.48 -2.25
C THR A 32 -19.61 -2.88 -0.78
N MET A 33 -18.80 -3.87 -0.43
CA MET A 33 -18.59 -4.27 0.98
C MET A 33 -17.12 -4.39 1.40
N ALA A 34 -16.20 -3.86 0.59
CA ALA A 34 -14.83 -3.65 1.03
C ALA A 34 -14.66 -2.17 1.37
N LEU A 35 -14.38 -1.88 2.65
CA LEU A 35 -14.02 -0.53 3.08
C LEU A 35 -12.93 -0.01 2.13
N PRO A 36 -13.13 1.17 1.49
CA PRO A 36 -12.10 1.77 0.65
C PRO A 36 -10.76 1.76 1.40
N PRO A 37 -9.61 1.52 0.74
CA PRO A 37 -8.34 1.29 1.42
C PRO A 37 -7.87 2.45 2.31
N GLN A 38 -8.41 3.66 2.10
CA GLN A 38 -8.23 4.80 3.01
C GLN A 38 -8.89 4.63 4.38
N PHE A 39 -9.90 3.76 4.47
CA PHE A 39 -10.56 3.31 5.69
C PHE A 39 -10.04 1.95 6.17
N ALA A 40 -8.94 1.45 5.59
CA ALA A 40 -8.26 0.25 6.08
C ALA A 40 -7.65 0.54 7.46
N THR A 41 -8.45 0.28 8.49
CA THR A 41 -8.10 -0.07 9.86
C THR A 41 -7.00 0.81 10.48
N HIS A 42 -7.40 1.96 11.05
CA HIS A 42 -6.65 2.73 12.06
C HIS A 42 -5.11 2.56 12.02
N ARG A 43 -4.49 2.86 10.86
CA ARG A 43 -3.04 2.76 10.69
C ARG A 43 -2.40 4.10 11.01
N ILE A 44 -1.35 4.05 11.83
CA ILE A 44 -0.49 5.20 12.14
C ILE A 44 0.90 4.88 11.58
N GLY A 45 1.44 5.78 10.76
CA GLY A 45 2.74 5.61 10.11
C GLY A 45 2.68 5.14 8.65
N SER A 46 3.86 4.96 8.05
CA SER A 46 4.01 4.65 6.63
C SER A 46 3.58 3.21 6.30
N PRO A 47 2.84 2.98 5.18
CA PRO A 47 2.54 1.63 4.67
C PRO A 47 3.78 0.77 4.43
N SER A 48 4.90 1.41 4.12
CA SER A 48 6.16 0.78 3.75
C SER A 48 7.13 0.69 4.92
N ALA A 49 6.67 0.90 6.15
CA ALA A 49 7.51 0.77 7.33
C ALA A 49 8.03 -0.66 7.47
N ALA A 50 9.28 -0.80 7.93
CA ALA A 50 9.93 -2.10 8.05
C ALA A 50 9.31 -2.98 9.14
N HIS A 51 8.78 -2.36 10.20
CA HIS A 51 8.19 -3.06 11.34
C HIS A 51 6.71 -2.74 11.48
N THR A 52 5.92 -3.72 11.91
CA THR A 52 4.47 -3.57 12.13
C THR A 52 4.13 -3.95 13.56
N LEU A 53 3.47 -3.05 14.28
CA LEU A 53 2.89 -3.29 15.60
C LEU A 53 1.37 -3.32 15.48
N GLU A 54 0.76 -4.48 15.72
CA GLU A 54 -0.69 -4.58 15.82
C GLU A 54 -1.14 -4.39 17.27
N LEU A 55 -1.93 -3.34 17.52
CA LEU A 55 -2.45 -3.04 18.85
C LEU A 55 -3.94 -3.42 18.92
N TYR A 56 -4.24 -4.41 19.74
CA TYR A 56 -5.61 -4.85 20.02
C TYR A 56 -6.18 -3.99 21.15
N LEU A 57 -7.18 -3.19 20.82
CA LEU A 57 -7.78 -2.21 21.71
C LEU A 57 -9.21 -2.61 22.08
N ASP A 58 -9.46 -2.75 23.38
CA ASP A 58 -10.80 -2.68 23.95
C ASP A 58 -10.97 -1.30 24.61
N LEU A 59 -12.05 -0.61 24.26
CA LEU A 59 -12.34 0.74 24.76
C LEU A 59 -12.83 0.75 26.22
N ILE A 60 -13.27 -0.39 26.75
CA ILE A 60 -13.79 -0.54 28.12
C ILE A 60 -12.67 -1.02 29.06
N CYS A 61 -11.68 -1.75 28.54
CA CYS A 61 -10.61 -2.33 29.35
C CYS A 61 -9.59 -1.29 29.85
N PRO A 62 -9.34 -1.20 31.18
CA PRO A 62 -8.37 -0.27 31.74
C PRO A 62 -6.91 -0.62 31.37
N PHE A 63 -6.62 -1.90 31.07
CA PHE A 63 -5.28 -2.30 30.63
C PHE A 63 -4.99 -1.86 29.19
N SER A 64 -5.99 -1.93 28.31
CA SER A 64 -5.91 -1.42 26.94
C SER A 64 -5.72 0.11 26.94
N GLN A 65 -6.37 0.83 27.86
CA GLN A 65 -6.14 2.26 28.06
C GLN A 65 -4.66 2.56 28.41
N LYS A 66 -4.06 1.78 29.31
CA LYS A 66 -2.64 1.94 29.69
C LYS A 66 -1.70 1.71 28.51
N GLN A 67 -1.96 0.68 27.71
CA GLN A 67 -1.19 0.40 26.49
C GLN A 67 -1.30 1.55 25.48
N LEU A 68 -2.52 2.00 25.20
CA LEU A 68 -2.75 3.10 24.25
C LEU A 68 -2.09 4.40 24.71
N LYS A 69 -2.13 4.71 26.00
CA LYS A 69 -1.44 5.87 26.57
C LYS A 69 0.07 5.79 26.36
N GLY A 70 0.68 4.64 26.63
CA GLY A 70 2.12 4.43 26.38
C GLY A 70 2.49 4.58 24.90
N VAL A 71 1.67 4.04 23.99
CA VAL A 71 1.88 4.21 22.55
C VAL A 71 1.79 5.67 22.13
N ARG A 72 0.77 6.39 22.63
CA ARG A 72 0.55 7.80 22.34
C ARG A 72 1.70 8.68 22.85
N ASP A 73 2.15 8.45 24.08
CA ASP A 73 3.13 9.31 24.74
C ASP A 73 4.57 9.03 24.25
N HIS A 74 4.87 7.81 23.80
CA HIS A 74 6.25 7.40 23.49
C HIS A 74 6.50 6.97 22.05
N LEU A 75 5.55 6.30 21.39
CA LEU A 75 5.77 5.73 20.06
C LEU A 75 5.32 6.68 18.95
N ILE A 76 4.13 7.27 19.06
CA ILE A 76 3.57 8.16 18.02
C ILE A 76 4.53 9.32 17.69
N PRO A 77 5.07 10.08 18.66
CA PRO A 77 5.96 11.21 18.35
C PRO A 77 7.23 10.78 17.62
N ARG A 78 7.76 9.60 17.93
CA ARG A 78 8.98 9.06 17.31
C ARG A 78 8.74 8.52 15.89
N ILE A 79 7.55 7.99 15.64
CA ILE A 79 7.12 7.61 14.29
C ILE A 79 6.94 8.86 13.42
N GLU A 80 6.27 9.89 13.95
CA GLU A 80 6.06 11.16 13.25
C GLU A 80 7.36 11.93 12.99
N ALA A 81 8.32 11.85 13.92
CA ALA A 81 9.67 12.37 13.73
C ALA A 81 10.51 11.56 12.73
N GLY A 82 10.04 10.38 12.29
CA GLY A 82 10.76 9.51 11.35
C GLY A 82 11.93 8.74 11.98
N GLU A 83 12.05 8.73 13.30
CA GLU A 83 13.12 8.03 14.03
C GLU A 83 12.90 6.51 14.06
N LEU A 84 11.64 6.08 13.98
CA LEU A 84 11.25 4.68 14.03
C LEU A 84 10.61 4.26 12.71
N PRO A 85 11.19 3.28 11.96
CA PRO A 85 10.56 2.70 10.77
C PRO A 85 9.46 1.69 11.18
N LEU A 86 8.48 2.16 11.95
CA LEU A 86 7.40 1.37 12.54
C LEU A 86 6.03 1.87 12.04
N GLN A 87 5.17 0.94 11.63
CA GLN A 87 3.74 1.18 11.43
C GLN A 87 2.94 0.54 12.56
N ILE A 88 1.92 1.25 13.04
CA ILE A 88 1.00 0.76 14.05
C ILE A 88 -0.36 0.52 13.41
N ILE A 89 -0.96 -0.64 13.62
CA ILE A 89 -2.31 -0.98 13.16
C ILE A 89 -3.18 -1.21 14.39
N LEU A 90 -4.18 -0.36 14.61
CA LEU A 90 -5.10 -0.53 15.74
C LEU A 90 -6.29 -1.42 15.32
N ARG A 91 -6.49 -2.51 16.06
CA ARG A 91 -7.63 -3.42 15.89
C ARG A 91 -8.55 -3.31 17.09
N GLN A 92 -9.78 -2.87 16.85
CA GLN A 92 -10.80 -2.82 17.90
C GLN A 92 -11.29 -4.25 18.17
N VAL A 93 -11.08 -4.74 19.39
CA VAL A 93 -11.60 -6.04 19.84
C VAL A 93 -12.40 -5.81 21.12
N PRO A 94 -13.72 -5.68 21.03
CA PRO A 94 -14.56 -5.60 22.21
C PRO A 94 -14.44 -6.92 22.98
N GLN A 95 -14.31 -6.83 24.29
CA GLN A 95 -14.26 -8.02 25.13
C GLN A 95 -15.67 -8.60 25.33
N PRO A 96 -15.82 -9.93 25.40
CA PRO A 96 -17.11 -10.60 25.28
C PRO A 96 -17.96 -10.66 26.58
N TRP A 97 -17.65 -9.87 27.60
CA TRP A 97 -18.33 -9.92 28.90
C TRP A 97 -19.43 -8.87 29.07
#